data_AF-A0A8T0K385-F1
#
_entry.id   AF-A0A8T0K385-F1
#
_cell.length_a   1.000
_cell.length_b   1.000
_cell.length_c   1.000
_cell.angle_alpha   90.00
_cell.angle_beta   90.00
_cell.angle_gamma   90.00
#
_symmetry.space_group_name_H-M   'P 1'
#
loop_
_entity.id
_entity.type
_entity.pdbx_description
1 polymer ?
#
loop_
_entity_poly.entity_id
_entity_poly.type
_entity_poly.pdbx_seq_one_letter_code
_entity_poly.pdbx_strand_id
1 'polypeptide(L)'
;MLHKLGMYKLEIPLVDGVKCAEDYVVVSSCQASLIGSSSAACNVPGYRTTSNVIAIKARKANLCIYSFNALTFRPSKRDITLCGN
;
A
#
# COMPACT_ATOMS: atom_id res chain seq x y z
N MET A 1 -7.55 -3.83 -9.52
CA MET A 1 -6.65 -4.50 -10.47
C MET A 1 -5.22 -4.02 -10.25
N LEU A 2 -4.22 -4.92 -10.29
CA LEU A 2 -2.80 -4.53 -10.22
C LEU A 2 -2.44 -3.77 -11.51
N HIS A 3 -2.05 -2.50 -11.41
CA HIS A 3 -1.57 -1.72 -12.55
C HIS A 3 -0.18 -2.20 -12.98
N LYS A 4 0.20 -1.95 -14.24
CA LYS A 4 1.47 -2.39 -14.90
C LYS A 4 2.78 -2.12 -14.13
N LEU A 5 2.76 -1.37 -13.03
CA LEU A 5 3.93 -1.00 -12.22
C LEU A 5 3.80 -1.43 -10.75
N GLY A 6 2.94 -2.40 -10.42
CA GLY A 6 2.74 -2.86 -9.04
C GLY A 6 1.94 -1.88 -8.15
N MET A 7 1.41 -0.81 -8.73
CA MET A 7 0.52 0.12 -8.04
C MET A 7 -0.91 -0.44 -7.96
N TYR A 8 -1.55 -0.25 -6.82
CA TYR A 8 -2.97 -0.57 -6.63
C TYR A 8 -3.70 0.70 -6.21
N LYS A 9 -4.70 1.11 -7.00
CA LYS A 9 -5.63 2.18 -6.63
C LYS A 9 -6.95 1.54 -6.26
N LEU A 10 -7.45 1.86 -5.07
CA LEU A 10 -8.80 1.53 -4.64
C LEU A 10 -9.56 2.84 -4.43
N GLU A 11 -10.77 2.91 -4.99
CA GLU A 11 -11.69 4.00 -4.68
C GLU A 11 -12.50 3.57 -3.46
N ILE A 12 -12.22 4.21 -2.33
CA ILE A 12 -12.94 3.98 -1.08
C ILE A 12 -14.07 5.01 -1.08
N PRO A 13 -15.35 4.59 -1.10
CA PRO A 13 -16.46 5.52 -0.95
C PRO A 13 -16.32 6.27 0.38
N LEU A 14 -16.89 7.47 0.50
CA LEU A 14 -16.86 8.19 1.78
C LEU A 14 -17.46 7.28 2.86
N VAL A 15 -16.60 6.80 3.75
CA VAL A 15 -17.00 6.12 4.98
C VAL A 15 -17.03 7.19 6.06
N ASP A 16 -18.14 7.30 6.79
CA ASP A 16 -18.24 8.22 7.92
C ASP A 16 -17.02 8.05 8.84
N GLY A 17 -16.31 9.14 9.12
CA GLY A 17 -15.11 9.16 9.97
C GLY A 17 -13.77 9.29 9.24
N VAL A 18 -13.71 9.13 7.91
CA VAL A 18 -12.48 9.34 7.12
C VAL A 18 -12.38 10.82 6.71
N LYS A 19 -11.85 11.66 7.60
CA LYS A 19 -11.59 13.09 7.33
C LYS A 19 -10.16 13.30 6.88
N CYS A 20 -9.98 14.19 5.91
CA CYS A 20 -8.71 14.45 5.26
C CYS A 20 -8.27 15.87 5.57
N ALA A 21 -7.29 15.96 6.47
CA ALA A 21 -6.61 17.17 6.92
C ALA A 21 -7.52 18.21 7.59
N GLU A 22 -7.54 18.12 8.93
CA GLU A 22 -7.32 19.21 9.90
C GLU A 22 -7.11 18.48 11.23
N ASP A 23 -5.88 18.43 11.73
CA ASP A 23 -5.47 18.06 13.12
C ASP A 23 -5.92 16.72 13.73
N TYR A 24 -6.70 15.92 13.02
CA TYR A 24 -7.11 14.60 13.46
C TYR A 24 -6.13 13.55 12.95
N VAL A 25 -5.50 12.86 13.90
CA VAL A 25 -4.90 11.54 13.70
C VAL A 25 -5.86 10.77 12.81
N VAL A 26 -5.41 10.38 11.62
CA VAL A 26 -6.22 9.56 10.72
C VAL A 26 -6.53 8.27 11.47
N VAL A 27 -7.70 8.21 12.12
CA VAL A 27 -8.23 6.99 12.74
C VAL A 27 -8.83 6.14 11.62
N SER A 28 -8.12 5.96 10.51
CA SER A 28 -8.54 4.98 9.53
C SER A 28 -8.18 3.61 10.09
N SER A 29 -9.19 2.83 10.44
CA SER A 29 -9.07 1.42 10.82
C SER A 29 -8.72 0.51 9.63
N CYS A 30 -8.43 1.09 8.46
CA CYS A 30 -8.12 0.37 7.24
C CYS A 30 -6.71 -0.22 7.29
N GLN A 31 -6.62 -1.53 7.04
CA GLN A 31 -5.36 -2.26 6.87
C GLN A 31 -5.33 -2.85 5.47
N ALA A 32 -4.19 -2.73 4.79
CA ALA A 32 -3.92 -3.48 3.57
C ALA A 32 -3.07 -4.72 3.91
N SER A 33 -3.36 -5.84 3.23
CA SER A 33 -2.60 -7.09 3.38
C SER A 33 -2.34 -7.75 2.02
N LEU A 34 -1.21 -8.44 1.92
CA LEU A 34 -0.90 -9.28 0.76
C LEU A 34 -1.82 -10.50 0.73
N ILE A 35 -2.52 -10.69 -0.40
CA ILE A 35 -3.40 -11.84 -0.63
C ILE A 35 -2.67 -12.95 -1.38
N GLY A 36 -1.90 -12.59 -2.41
CA GLY A 36 -1.16 -13.55 -3.24
C GLY A 36 -0.32 -12.85 -4.30
N SER A 37 0.57 -13.63 -4.93
CA SER A 37 1.42 -13.17 -6.02
C SER A 37 1.04 -13.89 -7.32
N SER A 38 1.08 -13.16 -8.44
CA SER A 38 0.95 -13.74 -9.77
C SER A 38 2.24 -14.38 -10.27
N SER A 39 3.37 -14.19 -9.56
CA SER A 39 4.67 -14.75 -9.91
C SER A 39 5.05 -15.86 -8.96
N ALA A 40 5.24 -17.08 -9.47
CA ALA A 40 5.75 -18.20 -8.70
C ALA A 40 7.18 -17.96 -8.20
N ALA A 41 8.00 -17.22 -8.94
CA ALA A 41 9.37 -16.90 -8.57
C ALA A 41 9.45 -15.83 -7.45
N CYS A 42 8.41 -15.04 -7.26
CA CYS A 42 8.34 -13.96 -6.27
C CYS A 42 7.03 -14.08 -5.46
N ASN A 43 6.94 -15.11 -4.63
CA ASN A 43 5.70 -15.45 -3.90
C ASN A 43 5.86 -15.50 -2.36
N VAL A 44 7.05 -15.23 -1.82
CA VAL A 44 7.27 -15.23 -0.38
C VAL A 44 6.93 -13.85 0.18
N PRO A 45 5.97 -13.71 1.12
CA PRO A 45 5.69 -12.41 1.71
C PRO A 45 6.93 -11.81 2.38
N GLY A 46 7.26 -10.57 2.04
CA GLY A 46 8.22 -9.73 2.77
C GLY A 46 7.45 -8.86 3.76
N TYR A 47 7.17 -7.61 3.40
CA TYR A 47 6.26 -6.76 4.16
C TYR A 47 4.80 -7.10 3.82
N ARG A 48 4.11 -7.75 4.78
CA ARG A 48 2.81 -8.42 4.54
C ARG A 48 1.60 -7.52 4.75
N THR A 49 1.64 -6.64 5.75
CA THR A 49 0.50 -5.80 6.13
C THR A 49 0.95 -4.37 6.42
N THR A 50 0.06 -3.42 6.19
CA THR A 50 0.30 -2.01 6.51
C THR A 50 -1.01 -1.36 6.95
N SER A 51 -0.95 -0.66 8.07
CA SER A 51 -2.00 0.24 8.57
C SER A 51 -1.56 1.70 8.57
N ASN A 52 -0.29 1.96 8.24
CA ASN A 52 0.24 3.32 8.21
C ASN A 52 -0.23 3.99 6.92
N VAL A 53 -0.96 5.09 7.09
CA VAL A 53 -1.56 5.84 6.00
C VAL A 53 -0.98 7.24 5.95
N ILE A 54 -0.49 7.62 4.78
CA ILE A 54 -0.11 8.99 4.45
C ILE A 54 -1.30 9.61 3.72
N ALA A 55 -1.94 10.59 4.35
CA ALA A 55 -3.06 11.32 3.75
C ALA A 55 -2.54 12.60 3.09
N ILE A 56 -2.79 12.75 1.80
CA ILE A 56 -2.40 13.93 1.01
C ILE A 56 -3.66 14.59 0.47
N LYS A 57 -3.89 15.86 0.84
CA LYS A 57 -4.95 16.69 0.28
C LYS A 57 -4.49 17.32 -1.03
N ALA A 58 -5.00 16.81 -2.16
CA ALA A 58 -4.68 17.32 -3.48
C ALA A 58 -5.47 18.63 -3.74
N ARG A 59 -4.84 19.77 -3.42
CA ARG A 59 -5.47 21.11 -3.47
C ARG A 59 -6.19 21.44 -4.78
N LYS A 60 -5.69 20.98 -5.93
CA LYS A 60 -6.27 21.28 -7.25
C LYS A 60 -7.54 20.48 -7.57
N ALA A 61 -7.70 19.31 -6.97
CA ALA A 61 -8.78 18.38 -7.32
C ALA A 61 -9.83 18.24 -6.20
N ASN A 62 -9.62 18.88 -5.04
CA ASN A 62 -10.39 18.64 -3.82
C ASN A 62 -10.49 17.14 -3.47
N LEU A 63 -9.46 16.37 -3.82
CA LEU A 63 -9.38 14.93 -3.58
C LEU A 63 -8.45 14.64 -2.40
N CYS A 64 -8.78 13.55 -1.71
CA CYS A 64 -8.00 13.03 -0.62
C CYS A 64 -7.40 11.69 -1.01
N ILE A 65 -6.08 11.68 -1.06
CA ILE A 65 -5.31 10.51 -1.47
C ILE A 65 -4.74 9.88 -0.21
N TYR A 66 -5.22 8.69 0.11
CA TYR A 66 -4.67 7.86 1.17
C TYR A 66 -3.66 6.89 0.55
N SER A 67 -2.40 7.04 0.92
CA SER A 67 -1.31 6.19 0.46
C SER A 67 -0.85 5.30 1.60
N PHE A 68 -0.81 3.99 1.35
CA PHE A 68 -0.23 3.02 2.26
C PHE A 68 1.25 2.80 1.93
N ASN A 69 2.03 2.35 2.92
CA ASN A 69 3.38 1.86 2.66
C ASN A 69 3.36 0.69 1.66
N ALA A 70 4.45 0.56 0.90
CA ALA A 70 4.58 -0.52 -0.07
C ALA A 70 4.59 -1.89 0.63
N LEU A 71 3.77 -2.81 0.14
CA LEU A 71 3.82 -4.23 0.49
C LEU A 71 4.67 -4.97 -0.55
N THR A 72 5.35 -6.04 -0.14
CA THR A 72 6.34 -6.69 -1.00
C THR A 72 6.25 -8.21 -0.94
N PHE A 73 6.32 -8.88 -2.09
CA PHE A 73 6.78 -10.26 -2.17
C PHE A 73 8.28 -10.27 -2.48
N ARG A 74 8.96 -11.33 -2.05
CA ARG A 74 10.36 -11.60 -2.35
C ARG A 74 10.52 -13.00 -2.96
N PRO A 75 11.64 -13.26 -3.65
CA PRO A 75 12.00 -14.60 -4.07
C PRO A 75 12.28 -15.51 -2.87
N SER A 76 12.15 -16.83 -3.07
CA SER A 76 12.45 -17.83 -2.04
C SER A 76 13.94 -17.93 -1.70
N LYS A 77 14.81 -17.56 -2.64
CA LYS A 77 16.27 -17.53 -2.45
C LYS A 77 16.77 -16.10 -2.61
N ARG A 78 17.68 -15.68 -1.73
CA ARG A 78 18.41 -14.40 -1.87
C ARG A 78 19.33 -14.53 -3.08
N ASP A 79 19.29 -13.54 -3.96
CA ASP A 79 20.25 -13.43 -5.04
C ASP A 79 21.56 -12.84 -4.48
N ILE A 80 22.57 -13.68 -4.32
CA ILE A 80 23.88 -13.26 -3.79
C ILE A 80 24.66 -12.36 -4.75
N THR A 81 24.36 -12.44 -6.06
CA THR A 81 25.02 -11.62 -7.07
C THR A 81 24.50 -10.18 -7.04
N LEU A 82 23.19 -10.01 -6.79
CA LEU A 82 22.54 -8.70 -6.72
C LEU A 82 22.54 -8.10 -5.30
N CYS A 83 22.36 -8.92 -4.27
CA CYS A 83 22.15 -8.43 -2.90
C CYS A 83 23.40 -8.51 -2.01
N GLY A 84 24.56 -8.94 -2.55
CA GLY A 84 25.83 -9.04 -1.81
C GLY A 84 25.74 -9.89 -0.54
N ASN A 85 26.81 -9.92 0.25
CA ASN A 85 26.80 -10.51 1.59
C ASN A 85 26.18 -9.54 2.60
#